data_AF-A0A560BC13-F1
#
_entry.id   AF-A0A560BC13-F1
#
_cell.length_a   1.000
_cell.length_b   1.000
_cell.length_c   1.000
_cell.angle_alpha   90.00
_cell.angle_beta   90.00
_cell.angle_gamma   90.00
#
_symmetry.space_group_name_H-M   'P 1'
#
loop_
_entity.id
_entity.type
_entity.pdbx_description
1 polymer ?
#
loop_
_entity_poly.entity_id
_entity_poly.type
_entity_poly.pdbx_seq_one_letter_code
_entity_poly.pdbx_strand_id
1 'polypeptide(L)' 'MSMESAIAYIKRMREDEDFRRTVNGCEDEAANWAFVQSAGYDFTVPEFKQATEAIYQEHGITPL' A
#
# COMPACT_ATOMS: atom_id res chain seq x y z
N MET A 1 8.32 9.30 -4.25
CA MET A 1 8.18 8.05 -5.00
C MET A 1 9.32 7.15 -4.55
N SER A 2 9.12 6.41 -3.47
CA SER A 2 10.10 5.41 -3.00
C SER A 2 9.41 4.07 -2.77
N MET A 3 10.11 2.99 -3.10
CA MET A 3 9.70 1.62 -2.78
C MET A 3 9.47 1.42 -1.28
N GLU A 4 10.25 2.09 -0.43
CA GLU A 4 10.09 2.01 1.04
C GLU A 4 8.73 2.52 1.50
N SER A 5 8.22 3.59 0.86
CA SER A 5 6.88 4.13 1.13
C SER A 5 5.79 3.12 0.75
N ALA A 6 5.96 2.41 -0.36
CA ALA A 6 5.03 1.35 -0.77
C ALA A 6 5.05 0.16 0.19
N ILE A 7 6.22 -0.26 0.66
CA ILE A 7 6.36 -1.33 1.67
C ILE A 7 5.65 -0.92 2.96
N ALA A 8 5.90 0.30 3.46
CA ALA A 8 5.27 0.81 4.67
C ALA A 8 3.74 0.91 4.53
N TYR A 9 3.25 1.33 3.36
CA TYR A 9 1.82 1.34 3.04
C TYR A 9 1.22 -0.08 3.05
N ILE A 10 1.87 -1.06 2.41
CA ILE A 10 1.39 -2.45 2.40
C ILE A 10 1.37 -3.05 3.81
N LYS A 11 2.41 -2.79 4.62
CA LYS A 11 2.47 -3.23 6.03
C LYS A 11 1.34 -2.62 6.83
N ARG A 12 1.13 -1.31 6.73
CA ARG A 12 0.01 -0.64 7.40
C ARG A 12 -1.34 -1.16 6.93
N MET A 13 -1.53 -1.42 5.64
CA MET A 13 -2.76 -2.03 5.14
C MET A 13 -3.05 -3.42 5.72
N ARG A 14 -2.03 -4.14 6.22
CA ARG A 14 -2.21 -5.43 6.90
C ARG A 14 -2.38 -5.30 8.41
N GLU A 15 -1.67 -4.37 9.04
CA GLU A 15 -1.65 -4.19 10.49
C GLU A 15 -2.77 -3.27 11.00
N ASP A 16 -3.22 -2.33 10.17
CA ASP A 16 -4.20 -1.29 10.49
C ASP A 16 -5.47 -1.52 9.65
N GLU A 17 -6.41 -2.29 10.23
CA GLU A 17 -7.70 -2.60 9.59
C GLU A 17 -8.54 -1.34 9.33
N ASP A 18 -8.45 -0.32 10.18
CA ASP A 18 -9.25 0.90 10.06
C ASP A 18 -8.77 1.75 8.89
N PHE A 19 -7.44 1.88 8.76
CA PHE A 19 -6.81 2.46 7.59
C PHE A 19 -7.17 1.68 6.32
N ARG A 20 -7.10 0.35 6.35
CA ARG A 20 -7.50 -0.51 5.23
C ARG A 20 -8.96 -0.31 4.83
N ARG A 21 -9.88 -0.22 5.80
CA ARG A 21 -11.30 0.03 5.52
C ARG A 21 -11.53 1.41 4.92
N THR A 22 -10.84 2.43 5.44
CA THR A 22 -10.90 3.80 4.91
C THR A 22 -10.44 3.85 3.45
N VAL A 23 -9.31 3.24 3.15
CA VAL A 23 -8.75 3.13 1.79
C VAL A 23 -9.68 2.33 0.87
N ASN A 24 -10.17 1.16 1.28
CA ASN A 24 -11.05 0.34 0.44
C ASN A 24 -12.48 0.89 0.32
N GLY A 25 -12.90 1.72 1.27
CA GLY A 25 -14.21 2.39 1.27
C GLY A 25 -14.24 3.71 0.50
N CYS A 26 -13.08 4.23 0.08
CA CYS A 26 -13.02 5.38 -0.83
C CYS A 26 -13.39 4.94 -2.24
N GLU A 27 -14.59 5.33 -2.69
CA GLU A 27 -15.05 5.11 -4.07
C GLU A 27 -14.30 5.96 -5.09
N ASP A 28 -13.80 7.14 -4.66
CA ASP A 28 -12.99 8.03 -5.48
C ASP A 28 -11.50 7.68 -5.38
N GLU A 29 -10.93 7.18 -6.49
CA GLU A 29 -9.48 6.92 -6.61
C GLU A 29 -8.65 8.17 -6.27
N ALA A 30 -9.11 9.36 -6.68
CA ALA A 30 -8.42 10.61 -6.38
C ALA A 30 -8.41 10.95 -4.88
N ALA A 31 -9.53 10.72 -4.19
CA ALA A 31 -9.63 10.95 -2.75
C ALA A 31 -8.79 9.94 -1.96
N ASN A 32 -8.80 8.68 -2.39
CA ASN A 32 -7.97 7.62 -1.84
C ASN A 32 -6.48 7.97 -1.96
N TRP A 33 -6.06 8.39 -3.15
CA TRP A 33 -4.68 8.78 -3.40
C TRP A 33 -4.25 9.99 -2.56
N ALA A 34 -5.12 10.99 -2.41
CA ALA A 34 -4.88 12.13 -1.55
C ALA A 34 -4.75 11.73 -0.06
N PHE A 35 -5.56 10.78 0.40
CA PHE A 35 -5.47 10.23 1.76
C PHE A 35 -4.14 9.50 2.00
N VAL A 36 -3.73 8.66 1.03
CA VAL A 36 -2.46 7.93 1.06
C VAL A 36 -1.27 8.90 1.09
N GLN A 37 -1.28 9.94 0.25
CA GLN A 37 -0.26 10.99 0.27
C GLN A 37 -0.26 11.79 1.58
N SER A 38 -1.43 12.14 2.11
CA SER A 38 -1.57 12.85 3.39
C SER A 38 -1.03 12.03 4.57
N ALA A 39 -1.14 10.70 4.49
CA ALA A 39 -0.53 9.78 5.44
C ALA A 39 1.01 9.64 5.29
N GLY A 40 1.61 10.36 4.33
CA GLY A 40 3.05 10.37 4.09
C GLY A 40 3.53 9.29 3.11
N TYR A 41 2.61 8.59 2.45
CA TYR A 41 2.97 7.57 1.47
C TYR A 41 2.96 8.15 0.06
N ASP A 42 4.13 8.14 -0.58
CA ASP A 42 4.30 8.59 -1.95
C ASP A 42 5.07 7.55 -2.75
N PHE A 43 4.36 6.80 -3.58
CA PHE A 43 4.89 5.71 -4.41
C PHE A 43 4.12 5.63 -5.73
N THR A 44 4.66 4.93 -6.71
CA THR A 44 4.01 4.67 -7.99
C THR A 44 3.50 3.23 -8.06
N VAL A 45 2.59 2.95 -8.99
CA VAL A 45 2.10 1.58 -9.25
C VAL A 45 3.23 0.54 -9.45
N PRO A 46 4.29 0.81 -10.25
CA PRO A 46 5.40 -0.15 -10.37
C PRO A 46 6.19 -0.35 -9.07
N GLU A 47 6.32 0.67 -8.22
CA GLU A 47 6.93 0.52 -6.89
C GLU A 47 6.05 -0.29 -5.95
N PHE A 48 4.73 -0.09 -6.01
CA PHE A 48 3.77 -0.88 -5.25
C PHE A 48 3.82 -2.36 -5.62
N LYS A 49 3.94 -2.68 -6.92
CA LYS A 49 4.13 -4.07 -7.38
C LYS A 49 5.42 -4.68 -6.85
N GLN A 50 6.54 -3.97 -6.99
CA GLN A 50 7.84 -4.43 -6.47
C GLN A 50 7.83 -4.62 -4.95
N ALA A 51 7.22 -3.68 -4.21
CA ALA A 51 7.07 -3.78 -2.76
C ALA A 51 6.19 -4.96 -2.36
N THR A 52 5.12 -5.21 -3.11
CA THR A 52 4.22 -6.35 -2.92
C THR A 52 4.96 -7.66 -3.14
N GLU A 53 5.72 -7.78 -4.24
CA GLU A 53 6.57 -8.94 -4.52
C GLU A 53 7.63 -9.16 -3.43
N ALA A 54 8.27 -8.10 -2.94
CA ALA A 54 9.25 -8.17 -1.86
C ALA A 54 8.62 -8.66 -0.55
N ILE A 55 7.45 -8.14 -0.17
CA ILE A 55 6.67 -8.59 1.00
C ILE A 55 6.27 -10.06 0.82
N TYR A 56 5.84 -10.47 -0.37
CA TYR A 56 5.44 -11.85 -0.65
C TYR A 56 6.60 -12.83 -0.56
N GLN A 57 7.78 -12.46 -1.09
CA GLN A 57 9.01 -13.23 -0.94
C GLN A 57 9.45 -13.34 0.52
N GLU A 58 9.39 -12.24 1.28
CA GLU A 58 9.76 -12.20 2.70
C GLU A 58 8.86 -13.10 3.57
N HIS A 59 7.55 -13.14 3.28
CA HIS A 59 6.59 -13.96 4.02
C HIS A 59 6.40 -15.38 3.46
N GLY A 60 7.06 -15.75 2.36
CA GLY A 60 6.93 -17.07 1.74
C GLY A 60 5.54 -17.34 1.13
N ILE A 61 4.78 -16.29 0.84
CA ILE A 61 3.43 -16.39 0.27
C ILE A 61 3.56 -16.11 -1.23
N THR A 62 3.62 -17.16 -2.05
CA THR A 62 3.54 -17.01 -3.51
C THR A 62 2.13 -16.58 -3.91
N PRO A 63 1.94 -15.47 -4.63
CA PRO A 63 0.66 -15.24 -5.29
C PRO A 63 0.45 -16.35 -6.32
N LEU A 64 -0.67 -17.07 -6.18
CA LEU A 64 -1.15 -18.11 -7.11
C LEU A 64 -1.61 -17.49 -8.43
#